data_AF-A0A660UH27-F1
#
_entry.id   AF-A0A660UH27-F1
#
_cell.length_a   1.000
_cell.length_b   1.000
_cell.length_c   1.000
_cell.angle_alpha   90.00
_cell.angle_beta   90.00
_cell.angle_gamma   90.00
#
_symmetry.space_group_name_H-M   'P 1'
#
loop_
_entity.id
_entity.type
_entity.pdbx_description
1 polymer ?
#
loop_
_entity_poly.entity_id
_entity_poly.type
_entity_poly.pdbx_seq_one_letter_code
_entity_poly.pdbx_strand_id
1 'polypeptide(L)'
;IIQRGRAVRAGGGGEFKVAYCKTDAPDGDEITCYLDNDVLEYDAGKTYSLNEWCEDPASGGEYKSLQNNNTAHPLSDGDWWEAGSVSVTVKCLIANGSSLMYAGPFLKDGQPIPVGKRGDEWLCTNLFSGARFMPLPV
;
A
#
# COMPACT_ATOMS: atom_id res chain seq x y z
N ILE A 1 -12.54 -14.37 15.45
CA ILE A 1 -13.52 -15.10 14.60
C ILE A 1 -13.92 -14.15 13.49
N ILE A 2 -13.45 -14.38 12.26
CA ILE A 2 -13.87 -13.58 11.09
C ILE A 2 -15.22 -14.16 10.65
N GLN A 3 -16.31 -13.44 10.91
CA GLN A 3 -17.60 -13.74 10.30
C GLN A 3 -17.79 -12.83 9.08
N ARG A 4 -18.22 -13.45 7.98
CA ARG A 4 -18.40 -12.87 6.64
C ARG A 4 -18.97 -11.44 6.69
N GLY A 5 -18.26 -10.50 6.07
CA GLY A 5 -18.82 -9.22 5.63
C GLY A 5 -19.04 -8.15 6.70
N ARG A 6 -18.58 -8.32 7.94
CA ARG A 6 -18.63 -7.26 8.95
C ARG A 6 -17.37 -7.33 9.81
N ALA A 7 -16.55 -6.28 9.78
CA ALA A 7 -15.46 -6.12 10.74
C ALA A 7 -16.08 -5.99 12.14
N VAL A 8 -16.16 -7.12 12.86
CA VAL A 8 -16.64 -7.13 14.24
C VAL A 8 -15.50 -6.63 15.11
N ARG A 9 -15.68 -5.42 15.67
CA ARG A 9 -14.76 -4.78 16.62
C ARG A 9 -14.41 -5.77 17.73
N ALA A 10 -13.16 -6.24 17.76
CA ALA A 10 -12.51 -6.65 19.00
C ALA A 10 -11.82 -5.41 19.56
N GLY A 11 -12.14 -5.05 20.80
CA GLY A 11 -11.81 -3.77 21.43
C GLY A 11 -10.34 -3.33 21.29
N GLY A 12 -10.18 -2.06 20.97
CA GLY A 12 -8.91 -1.37 20.76
C GLY A 12 -9.13 -0.35 19.65
N GLY A 13 -9.01 0.94 19.95
CA GLY A 13 -9.33 2.05 19.02
C GLY A 13 -8.40 2.16 17.81
N GLY A 14 -8.33 1.12 16.97
CA GLY A 14 -7.58 1.09 15.73
C GLY A 14 -8.37 1.70 14.58
N GLU A 15 -7.69 2.52 13.78
CA GLU A 15 -8.16 3.05 12.50
C GLU A 15 -8.13 1.93 11.44
N PHE A 16 -9.18 1.80 10.63
CA PHE A 16 -9.25 0.85 9.52
C PHE A 16 -9.26 1.60 8.20
N LYS A 17 -8.41 1.19 7.26
CA LYS A 17 -8.22 1.83 5.96
C LYS A 17 -8.03 0.82 4.85
N VAL A 18 -8.04 1.32 3.62
CA VAL A 18 -7.56 0.58 2.44
C VAL A 18 -6.17 1.10 2.13
N ALA A 19 -5.24 0.18 1.89
CA ALA A 19 -3.93 0.50 1.35
C ALA A 19 -3.77 -0.19 -0.02
N TYR A 20 -3.07 0.44 -0.94
CA TYR A 20 -2.82 -0.06 -2.29
C TYR A 20 -1.36 -0.52 -2.36
N CYS A 21 -1.11 -1.76 -2.74
CA CYS A 21 0.26 -2.28 -2.80
C CYS A 21 1.08 -1.45 -3.78
N LYS A 22 2.26 -0.97 -3.37
CA LYS A 22 3.18 -0.19 -4.22
C LYS A 22 4.00 -1.08 -5.17
N THR A 23 4.09 -2.36 -4.84
CA THR A 23 4.83 -3.36 -5.60
C THR A 23 4.11 -4.70 -5.51
N ASP A 24 4.50 -5.62 -6.39
CA ASP A 24 4.18 -7.04 -6.22
C ASP A 24 4.70 -7.58 -4.87
N ALA A 25 4.05 -8.64 -4.38
CA ALA A 25 4.35 -9.29 -3.11
C ALA A 25 5.86 -9.61 -2.96
N PRO A 26 6.54 -9.07 -1.93
CA PRO A 26 7.97 -9.28 -1.73
C PRO A 26 8.29 -10.62 -1.04
N ASP A 27 9.58 -10.95 -0.97
CA ASP A 27 10.07 -12.03 -0.13
C ASP A 27 10.17 -11.56 1.34
N GLY A 28 9.06 -11.62 2.05
CA GLY A 28 8.95 -11.18 3.45
C GLY A 28 7.50 -11.07 3.93
N ASP A 29 7.31 -10.63 5.17
CA ASP A 29 5.98 -10.42 5.79
C ASP A 29 5.52 -8.96 5.77
N GLU A 30 6.30 -8.07 5.18
CA GLU A 30 6.02 -6.63 5.08
C GLU A 30 5.96 -6.20 3.62
N ILE A 31 5.04 -5.30 3.30
CA ILE A 31 4.85 -4.74 1.97
C ILE A 31 4.62 -3.23 2.07
N THR A 32 5.26 -2.47 1.19
CA THR A 32 5.02 -1.03 1.09
C THR A 32 3.73 -0.78 0.34
N CYS A 33 2.88 0.10 0.86
CA CYS A 33 1.59 0.42 0.27
C CYS A 33 1.29 1.92 0.36
N TYR A 34 0.48 2.43 -0.54
CA TYR A 34 -0.11 3.76 -0.48
C TYR A 34 -1.39 3.75 0.36
N LEU A 35 -1.48 4.63 1.36
CA LEU A 35 -2.63 4.70 2.24
C LEU A 35 -3.76 5.54 1.63
N ASP A 36 -5.00 5.04 1.68
CA ASP A 36 -6.25 5.65 1.21
C ASP A 36 -6.35 5.96 -0.30
N ASN A 37 -5.22 6.16 -0.99
CA ASN A 37 -5.17 6.52 -2.40
C ASN A 37 -4.26 5.56 -3.13
N ASP A 38 -4.65 5.18 -4.34
CA ASP A 38 -3.75 4.55 -5.29
C ASP A 38 -2.89 5.65 -5.92
N VAL A 39 -1.57 5.52 -5.81
CA VAL A 39 -0.63 6.51 -6.33
C VAL A 39 0.02 5.92 -7.56
N LEU A 40 -0.20 6.59 -8.69
CA LEU A 40 0.35 6.20 -9.97
C LEU A 40 1.61 7.00 -10.28
N GLU A 41 2.45 6.49 -11.17
CA GLU A 41 3.58 7.23 -11.72
C GLU A 41 3.12 8.57 -12.34
N TYR A 42 3.98 9.58 -12.22
CA TYR A 42 3.78 10.88 -12.82
C TYR A 42 3.74 10.77 -14.36
N ASP A 43 2.70 11.33 -14.96
CA ASP A 43 2.49 11.41 -16.39
C ASP A 43 2.18 12.86 -16.78
N ALA A 44 3.06 13.47 -17.57
CA ALA A 44 2.88 14.83 -18.05
C ALA A 44 1.65 14.99 -18.97
N GLY A 45 1.12 13.90 -19.54
CA GLY A 45 -0.11 13.88 -20.31
C GLY A 45 -1.39 13.81 -19.46
N LYS A 46 -1.27 13.51 -18.16
CA LYS A 46 -2.41 13.44 -17.24
C LYS A 46 -2.73 14.81 -16.63
N THR A 47 -4.01 15.06 -16.45
CA THR A 47 -4.51 16.18 -15.65
C THR A 47 -4.86 15.70 -14.25
N TYR A 48 -4.20 16.25 -13.24
CA TYR A 48 -4.37 15.92 -11.83
C TYR A 48 -5.38 16.85 -11.15
N SER A 49 -6.17 16.27 -10.24
CA SER A 49 -7.06 17.00 -9.34
C SER A 49 -6.31 17.57 -8.14
N LEU A 50 -6.89 18.56 -7.46
CA LEU A 50 -6.36 19.07 -6.19
C LEU A 50 -6.23 17.92 -5.17
N ASN A 51 -5.09 17.85 -4.48
CA ASN A 51 -4.71 16.81 -3.52
C ASN A 51 -4.52 15.40 -4.09
N GLU A 52 -4.59 15.22 -5.41
CA GLU A 52 -4.23 13.96 -6.04
C GLU A 52 -2.71 13.73 -5.92
N TRP A 53 -2.32 12.48 -5.69
CA TRP A 53 -0.92 12.09 -5.52
C TRP A 53 -0.38 11.39 -6.77
N CYS A 54 0.91 11.59 -7.03
CA CYS A 54 1.68 10.79 -7.99
C CYS A 54 3.07 10.47 -7.44
N GLU A 55 3.71 9.48 -8.04
CA GLU A 55 5.09 9.10 -7.77
C GLU A 55 6.00 9.53 -8.93
N ASP A 56 7.17 10.11 -8.62
CA ASP A 56 8.20 10.34 -9.62
C ASP A 56 8.83 8.99 -10.05
N PRO A 57 8.69 8.57 -11.32
CA PRO A 57 9.26 7.31 -11.79
C PRO A 57 10.80 7.26 -11.72
N ALA A 58 11.47 8.42 -11.65
CA ALA A 58 12.93 8.49 -11.58
C ALA A 58 13.48 8.33 -10.15
N SER A 59 12.81 8.91 -9.15
CA SER A 59 13.29 8.95 -7.77
C SER A 59 12.47 8.12 -6.77
N GLY A 60 11.25 7.73 -7.14
CA GLY A 60 10.26 7.14 -6.22
C GLY A 60 9.69 8.14 -5.20
N GLY A 61 9.97 9.44 -5.36
CA GLY A 61 9.44 10.50 -4.51
C GLY A 61 7.94 10.71 -4.76
N GLU A 62 7.17 10.97 -3.71
CA GLU A 62 5.73 11.16 -3.78
C GLU A 62 5.36 12.65 -3.73
N TYR A 63 4.45 13.06 -4.60
CA TYR A 63 4.07 14.46 -4.77
C TYR A 63 2.55 14.61 -4.78
N LYS A 64 2.06 15.62 -4.07
CA LYS A 64 0.65 15.98 -4.01
C LYS A 64 0.40 17.21 -4.87
N SER A 65 -0.60 17.14 -5.74
CA SER A 65 -1.03 18.30 -6.53
C SER A 65 -1.65 19.37 -5.64
N LEU A 66 -1.17 20.60 -5.75
CA LEU A 66 -1.65 21.77 -4.99
C LEU A 66 -2.80 22.51 -5.68
N GLN A 67 -3.15 22.14 -6.91
CA GLN A 67 -4.16 22.82 -7.71
C GLN A 67 -5.00 21.85 -8.52
N ASN A 68 -6.24 22.25 -8.84
CA ASN A 68 -7.05 21.54 -9.83
C ASN A 68 -6.54 21.82 -11.24
N ASN A 69 -6.78 20.86 -12.14
CA ASN A 69 -6.35 20.94 -13.55
C ASN A 69 -4.83 21.01 -13.74
N ASN A 70 -4.06 20.47 -12.79
CA ASN A 70 -2.62 20.42 -12.88
C ASN A 70 -2.21 19.48 -14.02
N THR A 71 -1.72 20.03 -15.13
CA THR A 71 -1.38 19.28 -16.34
C THR A 71 0.00 19.69 -16.82
N ALA A 72 0.87 18.71 -17.11
CA ALA A 72 2.21 18.92 -17.65
C ALA A 72 3.15 19.84 -16.83
N HIS A 73 2.82 20.15 -15.57
CA HIS A 73 3.73 20.90 -14.69
C HIS A 73 4.81 19.98 -14.14
N PRO A 74 6.10 20.37 -14.24
CA PRO A 74 7.19 19.54 -13.75
C PRO A 74 7.12 19.41 -12.22
N LEU A 75 7.47 18.23 -11.68
CA LEU A 75 7.45 17.97 -10.22
C LEU A 75 8.36 18.90 -9.39
N SER A 76 9.30 19.60 -10.04
CA SER A 76 10.12 20.64 -9.41
C SER A 76 9.39 21.98 -9.19
N ASP A 77 8.19 22.14 -9.75
CA ASP A 77 7.38 23.35 -9.64
C ASP A 77 6.61 23.38 -8.32
N GLY A 78 7.18 24.06 -7.33
CA GLY A 78 6.63 24.14 -5.97
C GLY A 78 5.29 24.88 -5.84
N ASP A 79 4.86 25.61 -6.87
CA ASP A 79 3.52 26.22 -6.90
C ASP A 79 2.43 25.21 -7.27
N TRP A 80 2.81 24.07 -7.87
CA TRP A 80 1.91 23.03 -8.36
C TRP A 80 2.03 21.72 -7.60
N TRP A 81 3.21 21.44 -7.04
CA TRP A 81 3.52 20.18 -6.39
C TRP A 81 4.11 20.39 -4.99
N GLU A 82 3.63 19.60 -4.04
CA GLU A 82 4.22 19.47 -2.71
C GLU A 82 4.79 18.06 -2.55
N ALA A 83 6.10 17.96 -2.30
CA ALA A 83 6.72 16.69 -1.95
C ALA A 83 6.23 16.22 -0.58
N GLY A 84 5.90 14.94 -0.46
CA GLY A 84 5.43 14.35 0.79
C GLY A 84 5.54 12.84 0.77
N SER A 85 4.80 12.17 1.66
CA SER A 85 4.67 10.72 1.60
C SER A 85 3.31 10.27 2.12
N VAL A 86 2.70 9.36 1.38
CA VAL A 86 1.50 8.58 1.71
C VAL A 86 1.80 7.07 1.74
N SER A 87 3.02 6.68 1.39
CA SER A 87 3.51 5.32 1.60
C SER A 87 3.61 4.95 3.07
N VAL A 88 3.22 3.71 3.36
CA VAL A 88 3.34 3.07 4.68
C VAL A 88 3.86 1.65 4.51
N THR A 89 4.61 1.17 5.51
CA THR A 89 4.93 -0.25 5.62
C THR A 89 3.75 -0.96 6.28
N VAL A 90 3.22 -1.98 5.59
CA VAL A 90 2.13 -2.80 6.09
C VAL A 90 2.67 -4.20 6.39
N LYS A 91 2.49 -4.65 7.63
CA LYS A 91 2.85 -6.01 8.05
C LYS A 91 1.68 -6.97 7.89
N CYS A 92 1.89 -8.06 7.18
CA CYS A 92 0.89 -9.09 6.93
C CYS A 92 1.17 -10.37 7.73
N LEU A 93 0.13 -10.93 8.34
CA LEU A 93 0.23 -12.24 8.98
C LEU A 93 0.07 -13.36 7.93
N ILE A 94 1.06 -14.24 7.85
CA ILE A 94 1.09 -15.37 6.92
C ILE A 94 0.96 -16.67 7.72
N ALA A 95 -0.18 -17.35 7.59
CA ALA A 95 -0.37 -18.67 8.15
C ALA A 95 0.55 -19.67 7.45
N ASN A 96 1.31 -20.44 8.25
CA ASN A 96 2.19 -21.50 7.76
C ASN A 96 3.23 -21.04 6.72
N GLY A 97 3.64 -19.77 6.75
CA GLY A 97 4.69 -19.25 5.88
C GLY A 97 5.29 -17.99 6.48
N SER A 98 6.25 -17.41 5.76
CA SER A 98 6.98 -16.21 6.18
C SER A 98 7.17 -15.21 5.05
N SER A 99 6.61 -15.48 3.88
CA SER A 99 6.92 -14.72 2.66
C SER A 99 5.67 -14.53 1.80
N LEU A 100 5.35 -13.26 1.52
CA LEU A 100 4.17 -12.81 0.77
C LEU A 100 4.22 -13.26 -0.69
N MET A 101 5.41 -13.33 -1.30
CA MET A 101 5.55 -13.80 -2.69
C MET A 101 5.08 -15.26 -2.89
N TYR A 102 4.99 -16.05 -1.81
CA TYR A 102 4.48 -17.43 -1.83
C TYR A 102 3.13 -17.57 -1.13
N ALA A 103 2.51 -16.45 -0.74
CA ALA A 103 1.26 -16.47 -0.04
C ALA A 103 0.06 -16.40 -1.00
N GLY A 104 -1.05 -17.00 -0.57
CA GLY A 104 -2.35 -16.93 -1.22
C GLY A 104 -3.26 -15.96 -0.46
N PRO A 105 -3.82 -14.93 -1.14
CA PRO A 105 -3.56 -14.55 -2.53
C PRO A 105 -2.18 -13.88 -2.72
N PHE A 106 -1.62 -13.99 -3.93
CA PHE A 106 -0.44 -13.22 -4.34
C PHE A 106 -0.87 -11.76 -4.54
N LEU A 107 -0.18 -10.82 -3.89
CA LEU A 107 -0.47 -9.39 -4.02
C LEU A 107 0.25 -8.80 -5.23
N LYS A 108 -0.46 -7.99 -6.01
CA LYS A 108 0.07 -7.24 -7.15
C LYS A 108 0.18 -5.76 -6.85
N ASP A 109 1.05 -5.07 -7.57
CA ASP A 109 1.05 -3.60 -7.60
C ASP A 109 -0.36 -3.05 -7.90
N GLY A 110 -0.73 -1.97 -7.22
CA GLY A 110 -2.06 -1.35 -7.22
C GLY A 110 -3.15 -2.18 -6.51
N GLN A 111 -2.86 -3.39 -6.00
CA GLN A 111 -3.88 -4.23 -5.39
C GLN A 111 -4.33 -3.66 -4.04
N PRO A 112 -5.64 -3.42 -3.83
CA PRO A 112 -6.13 -2.93 -2.55
C PRO A 112 -6.13 -4.03 -1.50
N ILE A 113 -5.60 -3.71 -0.31
CA ILE A 113 -5.63 -4.54 0.88
C ILE A 113 -6.27 -3.79 2.06
N PRO A 114 -7.17 -4.43 2.83
CA PRO A 114 -7.68 -3.83 4.05
C PRO A 114 -6.63 -3.89 5.15
N VAL A 115 -6.39 -2.74 5.79
CA VAL A 115 -5.39 -2.57 6.84
C VAL A 115 -6.00 -1.97 8.10
N GLY A 116 -5.43 -2.32 9.24
CA GLY A 116 -5.79 -1.77 10.55
C GLY A 116 -4.55 -1.23 11.26
N LYS A 117 -4.67 -0.07 11.90
CA LYS A 117 -3.61 0.52 12.70
C LYS A 117 -3.59 -0.06 14.11
N ARG A 118 -2.41 -0.49 14.58
CA ARG A 118 -2.18 -0.95 15.96
C ARG A 118 -0.93 -0.27 16.51
N GLY A 119 -1.13 0.69 17.43
CA GLY A 119 -0.02 1.57 17.82
C GLY A 119 0.41 2.41 16.62
N ASP A 120 1.68 2.32 16.25
CA ASP A 120 2.25 3.00 15.08
C ASP A 120 2.39 2.09 13.85
N GLU A 121 1.99 0.82 13.95
CA GLU A 121 2.12 -0.16 12.87
C GLU A 121 0.81 -0.32 12.10
N TRP A 122 0.93 -0.47 10.78
CA TRP A 122 -0.17 -0.89 9.90
C TRP A 122 -0.11 -2.39 9.70
N LEU A 123 -1.23 -3.06 9.95
CA LEU A 123 -1.33 -4.51 9.86
C LEU A 123 -2.39 -4.90 8.83
N CYS A 124 -2.10 -5.89 8.01
CA CYS A 124 -3.11 -6.50 7.15
C CYS A 124 -4.20 -7.11 8.03
N THR A 125 -5.46 -6.85 7.72
CA THR A 125 -6.58 -7.46 8.47
C THR A 125 -6.90 -8.87 7.99
N ASN A 126 -6.40 -9.24 6.82
CA ASN A 126 -6.55 -10.56 6.23
C ASN A 126 -5.43 -11.49 6.68
N LEU A 127 -5.76 -12.75 6.87
CA LEU A 127 -4.78 -13.82 7.03
C LEU A 127 -4.39 -14.34 5.66
N PHE A 128 -3.10 -14.33 5.36
CA PHE A 128 -2.56 -14.90 4.14
C PHE A 128 -2.19 -16.37 4.35
N SER A 129 -2.39 -17.22 3.34
CA SER A 129 -1.97 -18.63 3.44
C SER A 129 -0.63 -18.80 2.74
N GLY A 130 0.45 -19.05 3.49
CA GLY A 130 1.76 -19.33 2.91
C GLY A 130 1.97 -20.80 2.60
N ALA A 131 2.92 -21.07 1.68
CA ALA A 131 3.53 -22.39 1.55
C ALA A 131 4.65 -22.55 2.59
N ARG A 132 4.75 -23.73 3.24
CA ARG A 132 5.96 -24.10 4.00
C ARG A 132 6.99 -24.67 3.05
N PHE A 133 8.18 -24.09 3.01
CA PHE A 133 9.35 -24.81 2.52
C PHE A 133 9.75 -25.83 3.58
N MET A 134 9.39 -27.09 3.36
CA MET A 134 10.04 -28.17 4.08
C MET A 134 11.45 -28.31 3.52
N PRO A 135 12.52 -28.27 4.34
CA PRO A 135 13.84 -28.63 3.84
C PRO A 135 13.75 -30.05 3.28
N LEU A 136 14.17 -30.23 2.03
CA LEU A 136 14.28 -31.56 1.43
C LEU A 136 15.21 -32.39 2.32
N PRO A 137 14.86 -33.64 2.69
CA PRO A 137 15.79 -34.50 3.38
C PRO A 137 17.01 -34.72 2.47
N VAL A 138 18.19 -34.44 3.04
CA VAL A 138 19.51 -34.68 2.42
C VAL A 138 19.75 -36.17 2.27
#